data_AF-A0A067R155-F1
#
_entry.id   AF-A0A067R155-F1
#
_cell.length_a   1.000
_cell.length_b   1.000
_cell.length_c   1.000
_cell.angle_alpha   90.00
_cell.angle_beta   90.00
_cell.angle_gamma   90.00
#
_symmetry.space_group_name_H-M   'P 1'
#
loop_
_entity.id
_entity.type
_entity.pdbx_description
1 polymer ?
#
loop_
_entity_poly.entity_id
_entity_poly.type
_entity_poly.pdbx_seq_one_letter_code
_entity_poly.pdbx_strand_id
1 'polypeptide(L)'
;MHERRRNLAVAVLGEMVYAMGGCVYGQQHETAERYDYRTNQWSFIAPMNSQRWNTSAAVLNDKIYVAGGYSKFYNYLNTVEVYDPVTNQWTFVAKLRFERVGNSCVVFHGSLYVLGGCYNARDNLSTEKYDPEKDTWTEMPDKCVSRGYSEAEVIDDMMFVIGEDQDVDTNFSARCFDDKKNEWYQATKCNVCRYGMSISVVKNLPNAKDYAYKHRDKLMEEKRKKMLALGNSAEASH
;
A
#
# COMPACT_ATOMS: atom_id res chain seq x y z
N MET A 1 20.26 -3.73 11.85
CA MET A 1 18.97 -3.48 12.53
C MET A 1 19.15 -3.95 13.95
N HIS A 2 18.74 -3.14 14.92
CA HIS A 2 18.90 -3.43 16.36
C HIS A 2 17.82 -4.39 16.85
N GLU A 3 16.59 -4.22 16.38
CA GLU A 3 15.48 -5.10 16.73
C GLU A 3 15.17 -6.11 15.63
N ARG A 4 14.75 -7.32 16.03
CA ARG A 4 14.11 -8.25 15.09
C ARG A 4 12.68 -7.78 14.84
N ARG A 5 12.21 -7.88 13.60
CA ARG A 5 10.88 -7.38 13.20
C ARG A 5 10.23 -8.33 12.20
N ARG A 6 8.94 -8.57 12.36
CA ARG A 6 8.06 -9.24 11.38
C ARG A 6 6.79 -8.42 11.24
N ASN A 7 6.20 -8.41 10.05
CA ASN A 7 4.99 -7.61 9.74
C ASN A 7 5.18 -6.13 10.11
N LEU A 8 6.38 -5.60 9.88
CA LEU A 8 6.69 -4.18 10.05
C LEU A 8 6.25 -3.38 8.82
N ALA A 9 6.08 -2.08 9.01
CA ALA A 9 6.00 -1.17 7.88
C ALA A 9 7.40 -0.74 7.44
N VAL A 10 7.60 -0.60 6.13
CA VAL A 10 8.85 -0.12 5.54
C VAL A 10 8.54 1.05 4.61
N ALA A 11 9.37 2.08 4.64
CA ALA A 11 9.28 3.21 3.72
C ALA A 11 10.68 3.71 3.34
N VAL A 12 10.80 4.33 2.17
CA VAL A 12 12.02 5.01 1.73
C VAL A 12 11.73 6.51 1.68
N LEU A 13 12.43 7.29 2.49
CA LEU A 13 12.33 8.75 2.52
C LEU A 13 13.73 9.35 2.42
N GLY A 14 13.91 10.24 1.43
CA GLY A 14 15.24 10.67 1.00
C GLY A 14 16.03 9.47 0.49
N GLU A 15 17.21 9.24 1.06
CA GLU A 15 18.08 8.11 0.70
C GLU A 15 18.22 7.10 1.86
N MET A 16 17.22 7.05 2.74
CA MET A 16 17.21 6.18 3.91
C MET A 16 16.02 5.23 3.89
N VAL A 17 16.24 4.01 4.40
CA VAL A 17 15.18 3.01 4.59
C VAL A 17 14.70 3.09 6.02
N TYR A 18 13.40 3.20 6.24
CA TYR A 18 12.78 3.24 7.56
C TYR A 18 12.07 1.92 7.82
N ALA A 19 12.30 1.33 8.99
CA ALA A 19 11.70 0.10 9.48
C ALA A 19 10.93 0.42 10.77
N MET A 20 9.60 0.29 10.72
CA MET A 20 8.71 0.84 11.74
C MET A 20 7.78 -0.24 12.31
N GLY A 21 7.78 -0.37 13.64
CA GLY A 21 6.94 -1.33 14.35
C GLY A 21 7.28 -2.79 14.03
N GLY A 22 6.24 -3.61 13.89
CA GLY A 22 6.32 -5.06 13.74
C GLY A 22 6.14 -5.81 15.06
N CYS A 23 6.24 -7.13 15.00
CA CYS A 23 6.12 -7.98 16.19
C CYS A 23 7.12 -9.13 16.20
N VAL A 24 7.57 -9.51 17.40
CA VAL A 24 8.42 -10.69 17.64
C VAL A 24 7.98 -11.39 18.91
N TYR A 25 7.78 -12.71 18.84
CA TYR A 25 7.32 -13.56 19.96
C TYR A 25 6.06 -13.03 20.69
N GLY A 26 5.16 -12.38 19.95
CA GLY A 26 3.94 -11.78 20.50
C GLY A 26 4.13 -10.39 21.13
N GLN A 27 5.35 -9.85 21.16
CA GLN A 27 5.62 -8.47 21.56
C GLN A 27 5.54 -7.54 20.34
N GLN A 28 4.68 -6.54 20.41
CA GLN A 28 4.50 -5.50 19.40
C GLN A 28 5.43 -4.33 19.69
N HIS A 29 6.07 -3.80 18.65
CA HIS A 29 7.04 -2.72 18.80
C HIS A 29 6.42 -1.38 18.39
N GLU A 30 6.69 -0.35 19.19
CA GLU A 30 6.53 1.07 18.85
C GLU A 30 7.80 1.65 18.24
N THR A 31 8.94 0.96 18.42
CA THR A 31 10.23 1.44 17.97
C THR A 31 10.29 1.51 16.44
N ALA A 32 11.04 2.49 15.95
CA ALA A 32 11.36 2.62 14.54
C ALA A 32 12.84 2.91 14.38
N GLU A 33 13.40 2.43 13.28
CA GLU A 33 14.81 2.57 12.95
C GLU A 33 14.96 3.01 11.50
N ARG A 34 16.02 3.74 11.21
CA ARG A 34 16.40 4.07 9.83
C ARG A 34 17.76 3.49 9.50
N TYR A 35 17.94 3.12 8.25
CA TYR A 35 19.17 2.61 7.68
C TYR A 35 19.81 3.65 6.77
N ASP A 36 21.08 3.93 7.02
CA ASP A 36 21.93 4.72 6.16
C ASP A 36 22.90 3.79 5.41
N TYR A 37 22.73 3.71 4.10
CA TYR A 37 23.53 2.85 3.24
C TYR A 37 24.99 3.32 3.11
N ARG A 38 25.28 4.61 3.36
CA ARG A 38 26.64 5.16 3.25
C ARG A 38 27.53 4.68 4.39
N THR A 39 26.95 4.55 5.58
CA THR A 39 27.64 4.07 6.78
C THR A 39 27.38 2.60 7.06
N ASN A 40 26.42 1.99 6.35
CA ASN A 40 25.91 0.64 6.60
C ASN A 40 25.47 0.48 8.06
N GLN A 41 24.78 1.49 8.60
CA GLN A 41 24.34 1.51 10.00
C GLN A 41 22.83 1.70 10.11
N TRP A 42 22.29 1.06 11.15
CA TRP A 42 20.93 1.31 11.62
C TRP A 42 20.98 2.22 12.84
N SER A 43 20.05 3.16 12.92
CA SER A 43 19.90 4.06 14.06
C SER A 43 18.44 4.14 14.45
N PHE A 44 18.16 4.14 15.75
CA PHE A 44 16.81 4.43 16.24
C PHE A 44 16.41 5.86 15.88
N ILE A 45 15.13 6.00 15.53
CA ILE A 45 14.44 7.29 15.49
C ILE A 45 13.44 7.35 16.66
N ALA A 46 12.68 8.44 16.79
CA ALA A 46 11.62 8.48 17.78
C ALA A 46 10.65 7.29 17.61
N PRO A 47 10.20 6.66 18.71
CA PRO A 47 9.19 5.62 18.64
C PRO A 47 7.83 6.22 18.27
N MET A 48 6.99 5.43 17.61
CA MET A 48 5.58 5.77 17.38
C MET A 48 4.84 5.91 18.72
N ASN A 49 3.74 6.65 18.72
CA ASN A 49 2.86 6.81 19.88
C ASN A 49 2.10 5.51 20.19
N SER A 50 1.81 4.72 19.15
CA SER A 50 1.18 3.41 19.28
C SER A 50 2.09 2.31 18.74
N GLN A 51 2.04 1.15 19.40
CA GLN A 51 2.64 -0.07 18.88
C GLN A 51 1.82 -0.56 17.69
N ARG A 52 2.50 -0.90 16.60
CA ARG A 52 1.83 -1.27 15.33
C ARG A 52 2.53 -2.45 14.70
N TRP A 53 1.75 -3.41 14.23
CA TRP A 53 2.22 -4.47 13.33
C TRP A 53 1.15 -4.82 12.32
N ASN A 54 1.57 -5.46 11.23
CA ASN A 54 0.74 -5.84 10.10
C ASN A 54 0.04 -4.61 9.49
N THR A 55 0.83 -3.58 9.22
CA THR A 55 0.42 -2.30 8.63
C THR A 55 1.42 -1.93 7.53
N SER A 56 1.05 -0.97 6.69
CA SER A 56 1.87 -0.43 5.62
C SER A 56 2.12 1.06 5.83
N ALA A 57 3.17 1.58 5.19
CA ALA A 57 3.57 2.97 5.26
C ALA A 57 3.79 3.55 3.87
N ALA A 58 3.56 4.85 3.73
CA ALA A 58 3.89 5.58 2.51
C ALA A 58 4.43 6.97 2.83
N VAL A 59 5.10 7.56 1.84
CA VAL A 59 5.74 8.87 1.96
C VAL A 59 4.94 9.92 1.20
N LEU A 60 4.46 10.92 1.93
CA LEU A 60 3.71 12.06 1.40
C LEU A 60 4.32 13.35 1.97
N ASN A 61 4.58 14.33 1.11
CA ASN A 61 5.09 15.66 1.52
C ASN A 61 6.30 15.57 2.48
N ASP A 62 7.30 14.76 2.11
CA ASP A 62 8.54 14.51 2.88
C ASP A 62 8.35 13.95 4.29
N LYS A 63 7.20 13.31 4.54
CA LYS A 63 6.85 12.67 5.81
C LYS A 63 6.39 11.24 5.59
N ILE A 64 6.56 10.41 6.61
CA ILE A 64 6.17 8.99 6.56
C ILE A 64 4.85 8.82 7.29
N TYR A 65 3.85 8.25 6.63
CA TYR A 65 2.54 7.96 7.20
C TYR A 65 2.41 6.46 7.44
N VAL A 66 1.97 6.07 8.63
CA VAL A 66 1.66 4.68 9.00
C VAL A 66 0.19 4.61 9.41
N ALA A 67 -0.59 3.78 8.74
CA ALA A 67 -2.05 3.76 8.89
C ALA A 67 -2.57 2.41 9.38
N GLY A 68 -3.33 2.41 10.47
CA GLY A 68 -3.95 1.21 11.03
C GLY A 68 -2.95 0.22 11.62
N GLY A 69 -3.22 -1.08 11.45
CA GLY A 69 -2.48 -2.19 12.04
C GLY A 69 -3.12 -2.72 13.32
N TYR A 70 -2.35 -3.54 14.03
CA TYR A 70 -2.72 -4.06 15.35
C TYR A 70 -1.83 -3.46 16.44
N SER A 71 -2.41 -3.16 17.60
CA SER A 71 -1.65 -2.87 18.82
C SER A 71 -1.61 -4.08 19.78
N LYS A 72 -1.08 -3.87 20.99
CA LYS A 72 -1.23 -4.78 22.13
C LYS A 72 -2.69 -5.20 22.33
N PHE A 73 -2.87 -6.42 22.86
CA PHE A 73 -4.17 -7.04 23.12
C PHE A 73 -5.06 -7.26 21.90
N TYR A 74 -4.48 -7.34 20.69
CA TYR A 74 -5.21 -7.59 19.43
C TYR A 74 -6.23 -6.50 19.06
N ASN A 75 -6.02 -5.27 19.53
CA ASN A 75 -6.87 -4.15 19.12
C ASN A 75 -6.51 -3.69 17.71
N TYR A 76 -7.50 -3.69 16.83
CA TYR A 76 -7.38 -3.10 15.49
C TYR A 76 -7.28 -1.59 15.62
N LEU A 77 -6.43 -0.97 14.81
CA LEU A 77 -6.24 0.47 14.83
C LEU A 77 -6.91 1.10 13.62
N ASN A 78 -7.59 2.23 13.85
CA ASN A 78 -7.94 3.20 12.81
C ASN A 78 -7.09 4.48 12.91
N THR A 79 -6.20 4.57 13.90
CA THR A 79 -5.30 5.71 14.06
C THR A 79 -4.26 5.70 12.97
N VAL A 80 -3.86 6.90 12.55
CA VAL A 80 -2.80 7.14 11.58
C VAL A 80 -1.78 8.06 12.21
N GLU A 81 -0.51 7.72 12.06
CA GLU A 81 0.60 8.52 12.58
C GLU A 81 1.49 8.97 11.44
N VAL A 82 1.97 10.21 11.54
CA VAL A 82 2.93 10.81 10.62
C VAL A 82 4.24 11.10 11.34
N TYR A 83 5.34 10.64 10.75
CA TYR A 83 6.70 10.94 11.18
C TYR A 83 7.25 12.13 10.41
N ASP A 84 7.71 13.13 11.15
CA ASP A 84 8.45 14.26 10.61
C ASP A 84 9.97 14.05 10.88
N PRO A 85 10.79 13.83 9.83
CA PRO A 85 12.22 13.60 10.01
C PRO A 85 12.99 14.84 10.48
N VAL A 86 12.44 16.05 10.31
CA VAL A 86 13.07 17.31 10.71
C VAL A 86 13.01 17.47 12.21
N THR A 87 11.87 17.18 12.81
CA THR A 87 11.66 17.26 14.27
C THR A 87 11.98 15.95 14.99
N ASN A 88 12.10 14.86 14.24
CA ASN A 88 12.20 13.49 14.74
C ASN A 88 11.04 13.17 15.70
N GLN A 89 9.80 13.43 15.26
CA GLN A 89 8.60 13.21 16.06
C GLN A 89 7.50 12.52 15.27
N TRP A 90 6.69 11.74 15.98
CA TRP A 90 5.46 11.14 15.49
C TRP A 90 4.26 11.92 16.02
N THR A 91 3.33 12.25 15.14
CA THR A 91 2.07 12.92 15.51
C THR A 91 0.88 12.16 14.92
N PHE A 92 -0.27 12.24 15.59
CA PHE A 92 -1.51 11.70 15.04
C PHE A 92 -2.09 12.67 14.01
N VAL A 93 -2.64 12.10 12.94
CA VAL A 93 -3.52 12.80 11.99
C VAL A 93 -4.95 12.24 12.13
N ALA A 94 -5.88 12.72 11.32
CA ALA A 94 -7.24 12.21 11.28
C ALA A 94 -7.26 10.68 11.18
N LYS A 95 -8.19 10.08 11.93
CA LYS A 95 -8.35 8.62 11.98
C LYS A 95 -9.09 8.14 10.74
N LEU A 96 -8.75 6.94 10.30
CA LEU A 96 -9.54 6.18 9.34
C LEU A 96 -10.95 5.97 9.88
N ARG A 97 -11.93 5.87 8.98
CA ARG A 97 -13.31 5.54 9.30
C ARG A 97 -13.42 4.13 9.86
N PHE A 98 -12.61 3.21 9.32
CA PHE A 98 -12.61 1.80 9.72
C PHE A 98 -11.26 1.39 10.29
N GLU A 99 -11.29 0.68 11.42
CA GLU A 99 -10.12 -0.02 11.94
C GLU A 99 -9.71 -1.12 10.94
N ARG A 100 -8.42 -1.29 10.72
CA ARG A 100 -7.94 -2.22 9.68
C ARG A 100 -6.55 -2.74 9.96
N VAL A 101 -6.29 -3.97 9.55
CA VAL A 101 -4.98 -4.63 9.60
C VAL A 101 -4.67 -5.31 8.25
N GLY A 102 -3.40 -5.43 7.89
CA GLY A 102 -2.98 -6.04 6.63
C GLY A 102 -3.43 -5.21 5.43
N ASN A 103 -3.56 -3.91 5.65
CA ASN A 103 -3.86 -2.90 4.64
C ASN A 103 -2.59 -2.52 3.88
N SER A 104 -2.79 -1.98 2.69
CA SER A 104 -1.73 -1.31 1.94
C SER A 104 -1.91 0.20 2.00
N CYS A 105 -0.80 0.93 2.03
CA CYS A 105 -0.75 2.37 2.13
C CYS A 105 0.10 2.88 0.97
N VAL A 106 -0.45 3.77 0.14
CA VAL A 106 0.24 4.27 -1.05
C VAL A 106 -0.10 5.73 -1.30
N VAL A 107 0.82 6.48 -1.90
CA VAL A 107 0.58 7.87 -2.30
C VAL A 107 0.34 7.93 -3.79
N PHE A 108 -0.75 8.58 -4.18
CA PHE A 108 -1.14 8.76 -5.56
C PHE A 108 -1.72 10.16 -5.76
N HIS A 109 -1.21 10.91 -6.74
CA HIS A 109 -1.62 12.29 -7.05
C HIS A 109 -1.73 13.21 -5.82
N GLY A 110 -0.74 13.16 -4.92
CA GLY A 110 -0.67 14.04 -3.74
C GLY A 110 -1.63 13.69 -2.59
N SER A 111 -2.32 12.55 -2.67
CA SER A 111 -3.16 12.03 -1.59
C SER A 111 -2.65 10.67 -1.11
N LEU A 112 -2.87 10.37 0.16
CA LEU A 112 -2.58 9.05 0.73
C LEU A 112 -3.81 8.16 0.59
N TYR A 113 -3.63 6.94 0.11
CA TYR A 113 -4.69 5.94 -0.06
C TYR A 113 -4.39 4.76 0.85
N VAL A 114 -5.43 4.29 1.53
CA VAL A 114 -5.38 3.10 2.37
C VAL A 114 -6.39 2.09 1.84
N LEU A 115 -5.86 0.95 1.42
CA LEU A 115 -6.56 -0.04 0.60
C LEU A 115 -6.64 -1.37 1.34
N GLY A 116 -7.79 -2.04 1.21
CA GLY A 116 -8.02 -3.38 1.76
C GLY A 116 -7.80 -3.48 3.26
N GLY A 117 -7.27 -4.62 3.68
CA GLY A 117 -7.14 -5.02 5.07
C GLY A 117 -8.43 -5.63 5.64
N CYS A 118 -8.35 -6.11 6.88
CA CYS A 118 -9.49 -6.74 7.55
C CYS A 118 -9.82 -6.11 8.91
N TYR A 119 -11.08 -6.28 9.31
CA TYR A 119 -11.62 -5.86 10.60
C TYR A 119 -12.56 -6.93 11.14
N ASN A 120 -12.25 -7.55 12.29
CA ASN A 120 -13.12 -8.56 12.91
C ASN A 120 -13.62 -9.63 11.92
N ALA A 121 -12.70 -10.21 11.14
CA ALA A 121 -12.97 -11.17 10.06
C ALA A 121 -13.80 -10.65 8.88
N ARG A 122 -14.13 -9.34 8.84
CA ARG A 122 -14.61 -8.66 7.62
C ARG A 122 -13.40 -8.28 6.78
N ASP A 123 -13.43 -8.65 5.53
CA ASP A 123 -12.31 -8.55 4.60
C ASP A 123 -12.60 -7.59 3.42
N ASN A 124 -13.82 -7.04 3.37
CA ASN A 124 -14.29 -6.10 2.34
C ASN A 124 -14.30 -4.64 2.82
N LEU A 125 -13.16 -4.15 3.28
CA LEU A 125 -13.03 -2.74 3.66
C LEU A 125 -12.88 -1.86 2.41
N SER A 126 -13.59 -0.74 2.40
CA SER A 126 -13.47 0.26 1.34
C SER A 126 -12.10 0.94 1.39
N THR A 127 -11.72 1.45 0.22
CA THR A 127 -10.55 2.31 0.08
C THR A 127 -10.84 3.66 0.71
N GLU A 128 -9.93 4.17 1.52
CA GLU A 128 -10.01 5.50 2.10
C GLU A 128 -8.91 6.40 1.53
N LYS A 129 -9.27 7.62 1.13
CA LYS A 129 -8.37 8.65 0.60
C LYS A 129 -8.20 9.78 1.61
N TYR A 130 -6.97 10.14 1.93
CA TYR A 130 -6.63 11.23 2.84
C TYR A 130 -6.18 12.47 2.08
N ASP A 131 -6.80 13.59 2.45
CA ASP A 131 -6.41 14.93 2.03
C ASP A 131 -5.53 15.57 3.12
N PRO A 132 -4.21 15.74 2.87
CA PRO A 132 -3.29 16.28 3.87
C PRO A 132 -3.53 17.76 4.20
N GLU A 133 -4.16 18.52 3.30
CA GLU A 133 -4.44 19.94 3.51
C GLU A 133 -5.62 20.13 4.46
N LYS A 134 -6.59 19.21 4.39
CA LYS A 134 -7.80 19.25 5.23
C LYS A 134 -7.71 18.40 6.48
N ASP A 135 -6.72 17.51 6.57
CA ASP A 135 -6.65 16.46 7.59
C ASP A 135 -7.96 15.66 7.66
N THR A 136 -8.40 15.12 6.51
CA THR A 136 -9.67 14.37 6.41
C THR A 136 -9.56 13.16 5.51
N TRP A 137 -10.32 12.12 5.86
CA TRP A 137 -10.48 10.91 5.06
C TRP A 137 -11.81 10.91 4.32
N THR A 138 -11.80 10.50 3.06
CA THR A 138 -12.98 10.27 2.23
C THR A 138 -13.03 8.80 1.82
N GLU A 139 -14.17 8.16 2.04
CA GLU A 139 -14.41 6.80 1.57
C GLU A 139 -14.64 6.79 0.06
N MET A 140 -13.95 5.90 -0.63
CA MET A 140 -14.13 5.69 -2.06
C MET A 140 -15.24 4.66 -2.31
N PRO A 141 -16.06 4.86 -3.36
CA PRO A 141 -17.26 4.06 -3.60
C PRO A 141 -16.99 2.59 -3.96
N ASP A 142 -15.77 2.24 -4.39
CA ASP A 142 -15.42 0.89 -4.84
C ASP A 142 -14.78 0.03 -3.72
N LYS A 143 -15.33 -1.17 -3.52
CA LYS A 143 -14.87 -2.21 -2.58
C LYS A 143 -13.96 -3.20 -3.31
N CYS A 144 -12.86 -2.69 -3.84
CA CYS A 144 -12.09 -3.45 -4.81
C CYS A 144 -11.14 -4.51 -4.20
N VAL A 145 -10.92 -4.52 -2.89
CA VAL A 145 -9.87 -5.36 -2.29
C VAL A 145 -10.45 -6.17 -1.14
N SER A 146 -10.54 -7.47 -1.33
CA SER A 146 -11.30 -8.36 -0.46
C SER A 146 -10.51 -9.08 0.60
N ARG A 147 -9.17 -9.04 0.60
CA ARG A 147 -8.42 -9.80 1.58
C ARG A 147 -7.18 -9.06 2.04
N GLY A 148 -6.85 -9.27 3.31
CA GLY A 148 -5.58 -8.83 3.88
C GLY A 148 -4.41 -9.34 3.06
N TYR A 149 -3.28 -8.63 3.11
CA TYR A 149 -2.04 -8.94 2.36
C TYR A 149 -2.07 -8.62 0.86
N SER A 150 -3.05 -7.83 0.39
CA SER A 150 -2.94 -7.16 -0.92
C SER A 150 -2.02 -5.94 -0.78
N GLU A 151 -1.14 -5.73 -1.76
CA GLU A 151 -0.21 -4.59 -1.74
C GLU A 151 -0.46 -3.67 -2.94
N ALA A 152 -0.33 -2.38 -2.70
CA ALA A 152 -0.55 -1.33 -3.67
C ALA A 152 0.75 -0.63 -4.02
N GLU A 153 0.92 -0.28 -5.30
CA GLU A 153 2.10 0.42 -5.78
C GLU A 153 1.75 1.31 -6.98
N VAL A 154 2.45 2.43 -7.13
CA VAL A 154 2.24 3.35 -8.27
C VAL A 154 3.31 3.11 -9.33
N ILE A 155 2.89 2.79 -10.54
CA ILE A 155 3.75 2.54 -11.70
C ILE A 155 3.25 3.41 -12.86
N ASP A 156 4.12 4.23 -13.43
CA ASP A 156 3.81 5.07 -14.60
C ASP A 156 2.51 5.88 -14.45
N ASP A 157 2.35 6.55 -13.30
CA ASP A 157 1.17 7.36 -12.97
C ASP A 157 -0.15 6.57 -12.86
N MET A 158 -0.05 5.27 -12.63
CA MET A 158 -1.20 4.39 -12.38
C MET A 158 -1.02 3.65 -11.06
N MET A 159 -2.07 3.61 -10.25
CA MET A 159 -2.09 2.84 -9.00
C MET A 159 -2.51 1.41 -9.28
N PHE A 160 -1.66 0.46 -8.93
CA PHE A 160 -1.94 -0.97 -9.00
C PHE A 160 -2.13 -1.54 -7.60
N VAL A 161 -3.05 -2.50 -7.47
CA VAL A 161 -3.15 -3.38 -6.31
C VAL A 161 -2.92 -4.79 -6.79
N ILE A 162 -1.98 -5.50 -6.18
CA ILE A 162 -1.71 -6.90 -6.47
C ILE A 162 -2.05 -7.70 -5.21
N GLY A 163 -2.96 -8.64 -5.36
CA GLY A 163 -3.51 -9.34 -4.22
C GLY A 163 -4.52 -10.40 -4.63
N GLU A 164 -5.18 -10.91 -3.62
CA GLU A 164 -6.25 -11.87 -3.80
C GLU A 164 -7.49 -11.18 -4.39
N ASP A 165 -8.09 -11.83 -5.37
CA ASP A 165 -9.29 -11.34 -6.04
C ASP A 165 -10.54 -12.03 -5.44
N GLN A 166 -11.70 -11.36 -5.49
CA GLN A 166 -12.97 -11.97 -5.09
C GLN A 166 -13.50 -12.95 -6.12
N ASP A 167 -13.05 -12.82 -7.36
CA ASP A 167 -13.63 -13.58 -8.46
C ASP A 167 -13.30 -15.07 -8.33
N VAL A 168 -14.35 -15.90 -8.40
CA VAL A 168 -14.31 -17.33 -8.02
C VAL A 168 -13.33 -18.14 -8.88
N ASP A 169 -13.05 -17.64 -10.09
CA ASP A 169 -12.12 -18.25 -11.06
C ASP A 169 -10.68 -17.74 -10.95
N THR A 170 -10.38 -16.77 -10.07
CA THR A 170 -9.04 -16.20 -9.90
C THR A 170 -8.66 -15.99 -8.45
N ASN A 171 -7.70 -16.79 -7.97
CA ASN A 171 -7.16 -16.62 -6.62
C ASN A 171 -6.22 -15.41 -6.46
N PHE A 172 -5.70 -14.80 -7.55
CA PHE A 172 -4.74 -13.69 -7.42
C PHE A 172 -4.66 -12.85 -8.71
N SER A 173 -4.79 -11.54 -8.58
CA SER A 173 -4.75 -10.63 -9.73
C SER A 173 -4.06 -9.30 -9.39
N ALA A 174 -3.57 -8.64 -10.43
CA ALA A 174 -3.23 -7.22 -10.39
C ALA A 174 -4.43 -6.44 -10.93
N ARG A 175 -4.91 -5.47 -10.16
CA ARG A 175 -5.94 -4.50 -10.52
C ARG A 175 -5.31 -3.12 -10.66
N CYS A 176 -5.86 -2.30 -11.56
CA CYS A 176 -5.41 -0.92 -11.82
C CYS A 176 -6.56 0.03 -11.51
N PHE A 177 -6.27 1.12 -10.82
CA PHE A 177 -7.23 2.18 -10.55
C PHE A 177 -7.25 3.19 -11.71
N ASP A 178 -8.45 3.51 -12.19
CA ASP A 178 -8.73 4.64 -13.08
C ASP A 178 -9.28 5.78 -12.22
N ASP A 179 -8.46 6.81 -12.06
CA ASP A 179 -8.74 7.98 -11.23
C ASP A 179 -9.84 8.88 -11.81
N LYS A 180 -10.00 8.89 -13.13
CA LYS A 180 -11.00 9.70 -13.83
C LYS A 180 -12.40 9.13 -13.65
N LYS A 181 -12.51 7.80 -13.68
CA LYS A 181 -13.78 7.10 -13.49
C LYS A 181 -14.04 6.70 -12.06
N ASN A 182 -13.01 6.72 -11.21
CA ASN A 182 -13.05 6.22 -9.85
C ASN A 182 -13.44 4.73 -9.79
N GLU A 183 -12.85 3.95 -10.71
CA GLU A 183 -13.15 2.54 -10.91
C GLU A 183 -11.87 1.73 -10.95
N TRP A 184 -11.96 0.47 -10.53
CA TRP A 184 -10.87 -0.48 -10.66
C TRP A 184 -11.12 -1.47 -11.79
N TYR A 185 -10.06 -1.79 -12.52
CA TYR A 185 -10.10 -2.77 -13.59
C TYR A 185 -9.06 -3.86 -13.38
N GLN A 186 -9.41 -5.11 -13.70
CA GLN A 186 -8.45 -6.21 -13.67
C GLN A 186 -7.38 -5.99 -14.74
N ALA A 187 -6.15 -5.74 -14.30
CA ALA A 187 -5.02 -5.60 -15.19
C ALA A 187 -4.55 -6.99 -15.65
N THR A 188 -4.12 -7.87 -14.77
CA THR A 188 -3.66 -9.20 -15.21
C THR A 188 -3.88 -10.22 -14.13
N LYS A 189 -4.03 -11.48 -14.54
CA LYS A 189 -3.94 -12.62 -13.62
C LYS A 189 -2.48 -12.83 -13.23
N CYS A 190 -2.22 -13.13 -11.97
CA CYS A 190 -0.89 -13.53 -11.54
C CYS A 190 -0.69 -15.02 -11.79
N ASN A 191 0.50 -15.41 -12.23
CA ASN A 191 0.85 -16.81 -12.49
C ASN A 191 1.14 -17.61 -11.22
N VAL A 192 1.39 -16.93 -10.10
CA VAL A 192 1.68 -17.54 -8.78
C VAL A 192 0.94 -16.74 -7.70
N CYS A 193 0.24 -17.45 -6.81
CA CYS A 193 -0.36 -16.85 -5.61
C CYS A 193 0.71 -16.72 -4.53
N ARG A 194 0.85 -15.54 -3.91
CA ARG A 194 1.82 -15.29 -2.85
C ARG A 194 1.20 -14.43 -1.76
N TYR A 195 1.39 -14.85 -0.51
CA TYR A 195 0.91 -14.13 0.67
C TYR A 195 2.09 -13.45 1.38
N GLY A 196 1.84 -12.31 2.02
CA GLY A 196 2.88 -11.55 2.74
C GLY A 196 3.96 -10.98 1.82
N MET A 197 3.58 -10.56 0.62
CA MET A 197 4.50 -9.90 -0.31
C MET A 197 4.75 -8.45 0.09
N SER A 198 5.84 -7.90 -0.43
CA SER A 198 6.05 -6.46 -0.55
C SER A 198 6.34 -6.18 -2.03
N ILE A 199 5.85 -5.06 -2.53
CA ILE A 199 6.07 -4.61 -3.90
C ILE A 199 7.00 -3.39 -3.82
N SER A 200 7.88 -3.27 -4.83
CA SER A 200 8.69 -2.07 -5.01
C SER A 200 8.95 -1.85 -6.50
N VAL A 201 9.08 -0.59 -6.91
CA VAL A 201 9.38 -0.23 -8.30
C VAL A 201 10.86 0.04 -8.45
N VAL A 202 11.51 -0.73 -9.33
CA VAL A 202 12.90 -0.49 -9.74
C VAL A 202 12.90 0.14 -11.13
N LYS A 203 13.44 1.36 -11.23
CA LYS A 203 13.60 2.06 -12.50
C LYS A 203 14.92 1.68 -13.17
N ASN A 204 14.95 1.69 -14.50
CA ASN A 204 16.16 1.55 -15.31
C ASN A 204 16.95 0.24 -15.12
N LEU A 205 16.28 -0.86 -14.77
CA LEU A 205 16.93 -2.16 -14.67
C LEU A 205 17.36 -2.65 -16.08
N PRO A 206 18.67 -2.80 -16.38
CA PRO A 206 19.14 -3.03 -17.76
C PRO A 206 18.63 -4.34 -18.38
N ASN A 207 18.40 -5.35 -17.56
CA ASN A 207 17.89 -6.67 -17.92
C ASN A 207 16.41 -6.86 -17.56
N ALA A 208 15.65 -5.78 -17.33
CA ALA A 208 14.22 -5.88 -17.00
C ALA A 208 13.42 -6.75 -17.97
N LYS A 209 13.79 -6.74 -19.26
CA LYS A 209 13.14 -7.56 -20.31
C LYS A 209 13.31 -9.06 -20.11
N ASP A 210 14.41 -9.49 -19.47
CA ASP A 210 14.70 -10.91 -19.23
C ASP A 210 13.81 -11.48 -18.12
N TYR A 211 13.36 -10.62 -17.21
CA TYR A 211 12.48 -10.96 -16.08
C TYR A 211 11.01 -10.58 -16.32
N ALA A 212 10.73 -9.76 -17.34
CA ALA A 212 9.38 -9.44 -17.76
C ALA A 212 8.72 -10.65 -18.42
N TYR A 213 7.40 -10.79 -18.26
CA TYR A 213 6.64 -11.85 -18.91
C TYR A 213 6.88 -11.83 -20.43
N LYS A 214 7.32 -12.97 -21.00
CA LYS A 214 7.84 -13.09 -22.38
C LYS A 214 6.88 -12.63 -23.49
N HIS A 215 5.60 -12.43 -23.19
CA HIS A 215 4.58 -11.95 -24.12
C HIS A 215 3.90 -10.65 -23.68
N ARG A 216 4.59 -9.82 -22.87
CA ARG A 216 4.09 -8.52 -22.40
C ARG A 216 3.50 -7.66 -23.53
N ASP A 217 4.16 -7.62 -24.68
CA ASP A 217 3.75 -6.76 -25.80
C ASP A 217 2.38 -7.16 -26.37
N LYS A 218 2.08 -8.47 -26.41
CA LYS A 218 0.76 -8.97 -26.82
C LYS A 218 -0.32 -8.62 -25.80
N LEU A 219 -0.01 -8.74 -24.51
CA LEU A 219 -0.94 -8.42 -23.42
C LEU A 219 -1.28 -6.92 -23.38
N MET A 220 -0.27 -6.06 -23.57
CA MET A 220 -0.48 -4.60 -23.59
C MET A 220 -1.26 -4.16 -24.82
N GLU A 221 -1.02 -4.77 -25.98
CA GLU A 221 -1.76 -4.50 -27.21
C GLU A 221 -3.22 -4.97 -27.13
N GLU A 222 -3.47 -6.17 -26.60
CA GLU A 222 -4.82 -6.68 -26.36
C GLU A 222 -5.60 -5.82 -25.36
N LYS A 223 -4.94 -5.35 -24.29
CA LYS A 223 -5.53 -4.40 -23.35
C LYS A 223 -5.84 -3.06 -23.98
N ARG A 224 -4.91 -2.50 -24.75
CA ARG A 224 -5.11 -1.23 -25.45
C ARG A 224 -6.31 -1.32 -26.39
N LYS A 225 -6.44 -2.43 -27.12
CA LYS A 225 -7.60 -2.73 -27.97
C LYS A 225 -8.90 -2.85 -27.17
N LYS A 226 -8.89 -3.54 -26.03
CA LYS A 226 -10.08 -3.64 -25.14
C LYS A 226 -10.49 -2.28 -24.58
N MET A 227 -9.55 -1.46 -24.11
CA MET A 227 -9.85 -0.12 -23.59
C MET A 227 -10.38 0.81 -24.69
N LEU A 228 -9.83 0.74 -25.90
CA LEU A 228 -10.36 1.49 -27.06
C LEU A 228 -11.77 1.03 -27.45
N ALA A 229 -12.04 -0.28 -27.41
CA ALA A 229 -13.37 -0.82 -27.70
C ALA A 229 -14.43 -0.40 -26.67
N LEU A 230 -14.06 -0.35 -25.38
CA LEU A 230 -14.93 0.11 -24.29
C LEU A 230 -15.18 1.63 -24.35
N GLY A 231 -14.21 2.43 -24.79
CA GLY A 231 -14.38 3.87 -25.03
C GLY A 231 -15.33 4.16 -26.20
N ASN A 232 -15.18 3.45 -27.31
CA ASN A 232 -16.02 3.64 -28.50
C ASN A 232 -17.48 3.18 -28.30
N SER A 233 -17.75 2.22 -27.41
CA SER A 233 -19.13 1.80 -27.10
C SER A 233 -19.92 2.82 -26.27
N ALA A 234 -19.22 3.66 -25.48
CA ALA A 234 -19.84 4.70 -24.67
C ALA A 234 -20.22 5.94 -25.50
N GLU A 235 -19.51 6.21 -26.60
CA GLU A 235 -19.84 7.30 -27.54
C GLU A 235 -20.93 6.92 -28.55
N ALA A 236 -21.13 5.62 -28.82
CA ALA A 236 -22.15 5.13 -29.76
C ALA A 236 -23.56 4.97 -29.15
N SER A 237 -23.74 5.32 -27.87
CA SER A 237 -25.00 5.21 -27.13
C SER A 237 -25.60 6.57 -26.71
N HIS A 238 -25.15 7.66 -27.35
CA HIS A 238 -25.78 8.99 -27.33
C HIS A 238 -26.42 9.35 -28.67
#